data_AF-A0A618F1G0-F1
#
_entry.id   AF-A0A618F1G0-F1
#
_cell.length_a   1.000
_cell.length_b   1.000
_cell.length_c   1.000
_cell.angle_alpha   90.00
_cell.angle_beta   90.00
_cell.angle_gamma   90.00
#
_symmetry.space_group_name_H-M   'P 1'
#
loop_
_entity.id
_entity.type
_entity.pdbx_description
1 polymer ?
#
loop_
_entity_poly.entity_id
_entity_poly.type
_entity_poly.pdbx_seq_one_letter_code
_entity_poly.pdbx_strand_id
1 'polypeptide(L)'
;TATVSWASAALDGEGFGATSGTATDAKVLVESVNSKNPGAVNANASTVDFEGAKLTTDGLQFKAKLKGGATEGDFKSVASFAVAYK
;
A
#
# COMPACT_ATOMS: atom_id res chain seq x y z
N THR A 1 -9.80 -5.76 -16.92
CA THR A 1 -8.62 -5.51 -16.04
C THR A 1 -9.11 -5.18 -14.64
N ALA A 2 -8.23 -5.19 -13.64
CA ALA A 2 -8.55 -4.70 -12.29
C ALA A 2 -7.59 -3.59 -11.89
N THR A 3 -8.13 -2.51 -11.35
CA THR A 3 -7.35 -1.39 -10.81
C THR A 3 -7.61 -1.31 -9.32
N VAL A 4 -6.54 -1.32 -8.53
CA VAL A 4 -6.60 -1.09 -7.07
C VAL A 4 -6.16 0.34 -6.80
N SER A 5 -7.01 1.12 -6.15
CA SER A 5 -6.70 2.48 -5.69
C SER A 5 -6.57 2.49 -4.18
N TRP A 6 -5.42 2.88 -3.67
CA TRP A 6 -5.12 2.98 -2.24
C TRP A 6 -5.33 4.39 -1.72
N ALA A 7 -5.81 4.49 -0.47
CA ALA A 7 -5.95 5.75 0.23
C ALA A 7 -5.62 5.61 1.72
N SER A 8 -5.03 6.65 2.28
CA SER A 8 -4.86 6.84 3.72
C SER A 8 -4.64 8.32 3.98
N ALA A 9 -5.07 8.80 5.15
CA ALA A 9 -4.73 10.15 5.61
C ALA A 9 -3.22 10.33 5.86
N ALA A 10 -2.48 9.21 6.01
CA ALA A 10 -1.04 9.19 6.24
C ALA A 10 -0.26 8.60 5.05
N LEU A 11 -0.83 8.56 3.83
CA LEU A 11 -0.10 8.14 2.64
C LEU A 11 0.81 9.29 2.17
N ASP A 12 2.11 9.07 2.18
CA ASP A 12 3.10 10.04 1.71
C ASP A 12 3.93 9.50 0.54
N GLY A 13 4.98 10.22 0.13
CA GLY A 13 5.82 9.86 -1.01
C GLY A 13 6.62 8.56 -0.86
N GLU A 14 6.74 8.01 0.36
CA GLU A 14 7.40 6.73 0.60
C GLU A 14 6.42 5.58 0.88
N GLY A 15 5.32 5.84 1.61
CA GLY A 15 4.38 4.79 2.00
C GLY A 15 3.34 5.25 3.02
N PHE A 16 2.85 4.32 3.83
CA PHE A 16 1.78 4.55 4.80
C PHE A 16 2.34 4.85 6.18
N GLY A 17 2.25 6.11 6.61
CA GLY A 17 2.65 6.54 7.94
C GLY A 17 1.68 6.11 9.05
N ALA A 18 1.99 6.54 10.27
CA ALA A 18 1.14 6.31 11.44
C ALA A 18 -0.17 7.12 11.34
N THR A 19 -1.28 6.45 11.63
CA THR A 19 -2.60 7.08 11.82
C THR A 19 -2.96 7.22 13.31
N SER A 20 -2.26 6.49 14.17
CA SER A 20 -2.25 6.62 15.64
C SER A 20 -1.01 5.92 16.22
N GLY A 21 -0.80 6.04 17.53
CA GLY A 21 0.39 5.55 18.23
C GLY A 21 1.48 6.60 18.38
N THR A 22 2.57 6.26 19.07
CA THR A 22 3.65 7.21 19.38
C THR A 22 4.83 7.15 18.42
N ALA A 23 5.04 6.03 17.70
CA ALA A 23 6.11 5.89 16.71
C ALA A 23 5.74 6.57 15.38
N THR A 24 5.69 7.91 15.38
CA THR A 24 5.13 8.74 14.29
C THR A 24 6.01 8.82 13.04
N ASP A 25 7.28 8.40 13.11
CA ASP A 25 8.23 8.38 12.00
C ASP A 25 8.43 6.98 11.37
N ALA A 26 7.72 5.97 11.87
CA ALA A 26 7.65 4.66 11.24
C ALA A 26 6.66 4.64 10.06
N LYS A 27 6.85 3.70 9.13
CA LYS A 27 6.01 3.55 7.92
C LYS A 27 5.80 2.10 7.53
N VAL A 28 4.65 1.81 6.92
CA VAL A 28 4.47 0.58 6.13
C VAL A 28 4.80 0.87 4.68
N LEU A 29 5.75 0.13 4.13
CA LEU A 29 6.07 0.11 2.71
C LEU A 29 5.27 -1.02 2.06
N VAL A 30 4.44 -0.69 1.08
CA VAL A 30 3.65 -1.66 0.32
C VAL A 30 4.15 -1.68 -1.12
N GLU A 31 4.36 -2.88 -1.65
CA GLU A 31 4.77 -3.11 -3.04
C GLU A 31 3.81 -4.05 -3.72
N SER A 32 3.38 -3.72 -4.94
CA SER A 32 2.63 -4.63 -5.81
C SER A 32 3.56 -5.69 -6.41
N VAL A 33 3.11 -6.94 -6.47
CA VAL A 33 3.95 -8.08 -6.85
C VAL A 33 3.64 -8.59 -8.26
N ASN A 34 2.36 -8.87 -8.55
CA ASN A 34 1.92 -9.45 -9.83
C ASN A 34 1.06 -8.46 -10.65
N SER A 35 1.27 -7.16 -10.44
CA SER A 35 0.65 -6.10 -11.24
C SER A 35 1.30 -5.99 -12.61
N LYS A 36 0.69 -5.21 -13.51
CA LYS A 36 1.26 -4.91 -14.83
C LYS A 36 2.60 -4.19 -14.73
N ASN A 37 2.73 -3.33 -13.72
CA ASN A 37 3.95 -2.57 -13.40
C ASN A 37 4.23 -2.70 -11.89
N PRO A 38 4.92 -3.76 -11.45
CA PRO A 38 5.27 -3.96 -10.05
C PRO A 38 6.05 -2.77 -9.49
N GLY A 39 5.73 -2.36 -8.27
CA GLY A 39 6.31 -1.17 -7.67
C GLY A 39 5.65 -0.76 -6.37
N ALA A 40 6.26 0.25 -5.73
CA ALA A 40 5.81 0.80 -4.46
C ALA A 40 4.47 1.52 -4.59
N VAL A 41 3.63 1.38 -3.57
CA VAL A 41 2.40 2.16 -3.37
C VAL A 41 2.71 3.34 -2.46
N ASN A 42 2.58 4.54 -2.98
CA ASN A 42 2.83 5.80 -2.27
C ASN A 42 1.95 6.91 -2.87
N ALA A 43 2.04 8.14 -2.35
CA ALA A 43 1.23 9.27 -2.81
C ALA A 43 1.43 9.61 -4.30
N ASN A 44 2.57 9.26 -4.91
CA ASN A 44 2.86 9.48 -6.33
C ASN A 44 2.44 8.29 -7.22
N ALA A 45 2.13 7.15 -6.62
CA ALA A 45 1.78 5.90 -7.30
C ALA A 45 0.74 5.11 -6.46
N SER A 46 -0.41 5.74 -6.20
CA SER A 46 -1.45 5.17 -5.33
C SER A 46 -2.39 4.19 -6.05
N THR A 47 -2.27 4.07 -7.37
CA THR A 47 -3.06 3.17 -8.20
C THR A 47 -2.20 2.06 -8.79
N VAL A 48 -2.75 0.84 -8.82
CA VAL A 48 -2.04 -0.34 -9.33
C VAL A 48 -2.97 -1.13 -10.25
N ASP A 49 -2.53 -1.32 -11.48
CA ASP A 49 -3.26 -2.08 -12.49
C ASP A 49 -2.80 -3.54 -12.55
N PHE A 50 -3.75 -4.45 -12.63
CA PHE A 50 -3.54 -5.89 -12.77
C PHE A 50 -4.22 -6.42 -14.03
N GLU A 51 -3.68 -7.50 -14.57
CA GLU A 51 -4.38 -8.28 -15.59
C GLU A 51 -5.62 -8.93 -14.99
N GLY A 52 -6.75 -8.89 -15.71
CA GLY A 52 -8.02 -9.44 -15.22
C GLY A 52 -7.93 -10.93 -14.88
N ALA A 53 -7.14 -11.69 -15.64
CA ALA A 53 -6.92 -13.12 -15.42
C ALA A 53 -6.31 -13.43 -14.03
N LYS A 54 -5.56 -12.48 -13.42
CA LYS A 54 -4.95 -12.69 -12.11
C LYS A 54 -5.98 -12.76 -10.98
N LEU A 55 -7.15 -12.14 -11.13
CA LEU A 55 -8.23 -12.20 -10.13
C LEU A 55 -8.71 -13.63 -9.87
N THR A 56 -8.73 -14.47 -10.91
CA THR A 56 -9.28 -15.84 -10.84
C THR A 56 -8.19 -16.90 -10.63
N THR A 57 -6.92 -16.51 -10.64
CA THR A 57 -5.79 -17.44 -10.41
C THR A 57 -5.05 -17.10 -9.11
N ASP A 58 -4.23 -16.05 -9.14
CA ASP A 58 -3.22 -15.75 -8.14
C ASP A 58 -3.72 -14.73 -7.09
N GLY A 59 -4.87 -14.12 -7.35
CA GLY A 59 -5.33 -12.91 -6.69
C GLY A 59 -4.48 -11.67 -7.01
N LEU A 60 -4.85 -10.54 -6.40
CA LEU A 60 -4.09 -9.29 -6.48
C LEU A 60 -3.07 -9.29 -5.33
N GLN A 61 -1.77 -9.37 -5.65
CA GLN A 61 -0.74 -9.58 -4.64
C GLN A 61 0.02 -8.30 -4.30
N PHE A 62 0.18 -8.09 -3.00
CA PHE A 62 0.98 -7.04 -2.40
C PHE A 62 1.87 -7.62 -1.30
N LYS A 63 3.02 -7.00 -1.08
CA LYS A 63 3.88 -7.26 0.09
C LYS A 63 3.95 -6.00 0.93
N ALA A 64 3.89 -6.17 2.24
CA ALA A 64 4.03 -5.09 3.21
C ALA A 64 5.28 -5.34 4.07
N LYS A 65 6.03 -4.28 4.36
CA LYS A 65 7.15 -4.29 5.30
C LYS A 65 7.08 -3.07 6.21
N LEU A 66 7.40 -3.24 7.49
CA LEU A 66 7.57 -2.13 8.42
C LEU A 66 8.97 -1.52 8.23
N LYS A 67 9.03 -0.22 7.97
CA LYS A 67 10.22 0.62 8.10
C LYS A 67 10.12 1.35 9.45
N GLY A 68 10.94 0.93 10.42
CA GLY A 68 11.02 1.62 11.70
C GLY A 68 11.62 3.02 11.56
N GLY A 69 11.27 3.90 12.49
CA GLY A 69 11.87 5.21 12.67
C GLY A 69 12.72 5.29 13.95
N ALA A 70 13.08 6.50 14.35
CA ALA A 70 13.81 6.78 15.59
C ALA A 70 12.87 7.00 16.79
N THR A 71 11.60 7.32 16.57
CA THR A 71 10.63 7.56 17.63
C THR A 71 10.09 6.23 18.15
N GLU A 72 10.38 5.93 19.41
CA GLU A 72 9.96 4.67 20.03
C GLU A 72 8.45 4.63 20.36
N GLY A 73 7.91 3.41 20.35
CA GLY A 73 6.60 3.07 20.87
C GLY A 73 5.69 2.40 19.85
N ASP A 74 4.38 2.48 20.05
CA ASP A 74 3.43 1.74 19.21
C ASP A 74 3.20 2.44 17.87
N PHE A 75 3.08 1.63 16.82
CA PHE A 75 2.78 2.09 15.47
C PHE A 75 1.47 1.48 14.98
N LYS A 76 0.54 2.32 14.53
CA LYS A 76 -0.74 1.88 13.93
C LYS A 76 -0.99 2.66 12.65
N SER A 77 -1.12 1.94 11.53
CA SER A 77 -1.46 2.52 10.23
C SER A 77 -2.77 1.94 9.73
N VAL A 78 -3.58 2.79 9.11
CA VAL A 78 -4.85 2.42 8.49
C VAL A 78 -4.85 2.93 7.05
N ALA A 79 -5.21 2.04 6.13
CA ALA A 79 -5.43 2.35 4.73
C ALA A 79 -6.74 1.72 4.26
N SER A 80 -7.37 2.34 3.28
CA SER A 80 -8.45 1.76 2.51
C SER A 80 -7.99 1.51 1.08
N PHE A 81 -8.64 0.58 0.41
CA PHE A 81 -8.46 0.35 -1.01
C PHE A 81 -9.79 0.11 -1.69
N ALA A 82 -9.89 0.52 -2.95
CA ALA A 82 -11.02 0.21 -3.82
C ALA A 82 -10.52 -0.61 -5.01
N VAL A 83 -11.34 -1.58 -5.44
CA VAL A 83 -11.06 -2.38 -6.65
C VAL A 83 -12.09 -2.03 -7.71
N ALA A 84 -11.63 -1.51 -8.84
CA ALA A 84 -12.45 -1.21 -10.01
C ALA A 84 -12.20 -2.22 -11.12
N TYR A 85 -13.28 -2.72 -11.72
CA TYR A 85 -13.24 -3.70 -12.81
C TYR A 85 -13.61 -3.03 -14.14
N LYS A 86 -12.92 -3.42 -15.21
CA LYS A 86 -13.23 -3.06 -16.60
C LYS A 86 -13.27 -4.31 -17.47
#